data_AF-A0A959KCA4-F1
#
_entry.id   AF-A0A959KCA4-F1
#
_cell.length_a   1.000
_cell.length_b   1.000
_cell.length_c   1.000
_cell.angle_alpha   90.00
_cell.angle_beta   90.00
_cell.angle_gamma   90.00
#
_symmetry.space_group_name_H-M   'P 1'
#
loop_
_entity.id
_entity.type
_entity.pdbx_description
1 polymer ?
#
loop_
_entity_poly.entity_id
_entity_poly.type
_entity_poly.pdbx_seq_one_letter_code
_entity_poly.pdbx_strand_id
1 'polypeptide(L)'
;LNALQTDLGLVEYTKPFQTKTQLDIFCVTAALMMGTAGLPHVITRFYTVPSVRAARYSAGWALLFIALLYTTAPAIATFAKFNLLNTLNGKTLAEVETLDWANKWTETGLLKFEDKNGDGILTFTGVADTTEIVIDRDIIVLSTPEVAQLAPWVIALVAAGGLAAALSTASGLLLAMSSAVSHDIYFRILNPNASEGNRLMVGRGMIFLA
;
A
#
# COMPACT_ATOMS: atom_id res chain seq x y z
N LEU A 1 -10.24 18.24 -5.32
CA LEU A 1 -10.29 17.22 -4.24
C LEU A 1 -11.26 17.61 -3.14
N ASN A 2 -11.06 18.72 -2.42
CA ASN A 2 -12.02 19.16 -1.41
C ASN A 2 -13.40 19.47 -2.01
N ALA A 3 -13.48 20.29 -3.06
CA ALA A 3 -14.76 20.59 -3.74
C ALA A 3 -15.49 19.32 -4.20
N LEU A 4 -14.82 18.44 -4.97
CA LEU A 4 -15.40 17.16 -5.41
C LEU A 4 -15.80 16.23 -4.26
N GLN A 5 -15.08 16.22 -3.14
CA GLN A 5 -15.50 15.41 -2.01
C GLN A 5 -16.74 15.99 -1.34
N THR A 6 -16.82 17.31 -1.21
CA THR A 6 -18.02 17.99 -0.70
C THR A 6 -19.21 17.79 -1.64
N ASP A 7 -19.00 17.88 -2.96
CA ASP A 7 -20.03 17.67 -3.99
C ASP A 7 -20.53 16.22 -4.03
N LEU A 8 -19.65 15.26 -3.75
CA LEU A 8 -20.00 13.85 -3.62
C LEU A 8 -20.49 13.50 -2.20
N GLY A 9 -20.62 14.44 -1.26
CA GLY A 9 -21.06 14.16 0.11
C GLY A 9 -20.06 13.42 1.00
N LEU A 10 -18.79 13.36 0.60
CA LEU A 10 -17.67 12.82 1.39
C LEU A 10 -17.09 13.88 2.34
N VAL A 11 -16.51 13.43 3.45
CA VAL A 11 -15.75 14.29 4.39
C VAL A 11 -14.55 14.91 3.66
N GLU A 12 -14.39 16.23 3.76
CA GLU A 12 -13.25 16.95 3.18
C GLU A 12 -11.91 16.30 3.54
N TYR A 13 -11.05 16.17 2.55
CA TYR A 13 -9.72 15.56 2.65
C TYR A 13 -8.86 16.22 3.74
N THR A 14 -9.08 17.52 3.98
CA THR A 14 -8.30 18.33 4.93
C THR A 14 -8.87 18.35 6.36
N LYS A 15 -10.11 17.89 6.60
CA LYS A 15 -10.74 17.92 7.93
C LYS A 15 -9.92 17.21 9.03
N PRO A 16 -9.35 16.01 8.81
CA PRO A 16 -8.56 15.32 9.82
C PRO A 16 -7.31 16.08 10.29
N PHE A 17 -6.77 16.97 9.46
CA PHE A 17 -5.61 17.80 9.78
C PHE A 17 -5.97 19.09 10.52
N GLN A 18 -7.26 19.49 10.51
CA GLN A 18 -7.75 20.70 11.17
C GLN A 18 -8.31 20.41 12.56
N THR A 19 -8.76 19.18 12.84
CA THR A 19 -9.42 18.82 14.11
C THR A 19 -8.45 18.37 15.20
N LYS A 20 -7.20 18.00 14.87
CA LYS A 20 -6.23 17.49 15.86
C LYS A 20 -5.50 18.63 16.58
N THR A 21 -5.31 18.49 17.89
CA THR A 21 -4.52 19.45 18.67
C THR A 21 -3.05 19.42 18.24
N GLN A 22 -2.31 20.53 18.39
CA GLN A 22 -0.89 20.59 18.04
C GLN A 22 -0.05 19.53 18.80
N LEU A 23 -0.47 19.19 20.02
CA LEU A 23 0.16 18.16 20.84
C LEU A 23 -0.09 16.76 20.26
N ASP A 24 -1.31 16.45 19.82
CA ASP A 24 -1.60 15.17 19.15
C ASP A 24 -0.79 15.00 17.86
N ILE A 25 -0.67 16.06 17.05
CA ILE A 25 0.12 16.02 15.83
C ILE A 25 1.60 15.79 16.15
N PHE A 26 2.13 16.45 17.18
CA PHE A 26 3.50 16.24 17.65
C PHE A 26 3.72 14.80 18.13
N CYS A 27 2.85 14.28 19.00
CA CYS A 27 2.94 12.91 19.51
C CYS A 27 2.82 11.85 18.41
N VAL A 28 1.90 12.03 17.45
CA VAL A 28 1.75 11.12 16.30
C VAL A 28 3.00 11.17 15.41
N THR A 29 3.53 12.37 15.16
CA THR A 29 4.76 12.54 14.36
C THR A 29 5.96 11.89 15.05
N ALA A 30 6.12 12.11 16.36
CA ALA A 30 7.19 11.51 17.16
C ALA A 30 7.08 9.98 17.21
N ALA A 31 5.86 9.44 17.39
CA ALA A 31 5.60 8.01 17.37
C ALA A 31 5.97 7.39 16.01
N LEU A 32 5.62 8.04 14.90
CA LEU A 32 5.95 7.59 13.54
C LEU A 32 7.46 7.64 13.26
N MET A 33 8.14 8.70 13.71
CA MET A 33 9.59 8.82 13.59
C MET A 33 10.34 7.75 14.41
N MET A 34 9.94 7.50 15.66
CA MET A 34 10.55 6.45 16.47
C MET A 34 10.25 5.05 15.92
N GLY A 35 9.04 4.82 15.42
CA GLY A 35 8.66 3.53 14.82
C GLY A 35 9.51 3.17 13.59
N THR A 36 9.75 4.12 12.69
CA THR A 36 10.57 3.88 11.48
C THR A 36 12.05 3.70 11.80
N ALA A 37 12.58 4.37 12.83
CA ALA A 37 13.96 4.23 13.28
C ALA A 37 14.26 2.86 13.93
N GLY A 38 13.27 2.24 14.58
CA GLY A 38 13.42 0.99 15.32
C GLY A 38 13.36 -0.30 14.50
N LEU A 39 13.17 -0.22 13.18
CA LEU A 39 12.93 -1.38 12.33
C LEU A 39 14.20 -2.26 12.21
N PRO A 40 14.22 -3.48 12.79
CA PRO A 40 15.44 -4.30 12.84
C PRO A 40 15.97 -4.66 11.44
N HIS A 41 15.08 -4.83 10.48
CA HIS A 41 15.42 -5.17 9.09
C HIS A 41 16.20 -4.06 8.36
N VAL A 42 16.09 -2.79 8.81
CA VAL A 42 16.85 -1.67 8.25
C VAL A 42 18.19 -1.51 8.98
N ILE A 43 18.17 -1.61 10.31
CA ILE A 43 19.35 -1.41 11.15
C ILE A 43 20.43 -2.44 10.83
N THR A 44 20.07 -3.73 10.69
CA THR A 44 21.02 -4.80 10.41
C THR A 44 21.77 -4.61 9.09
N ARG A 45 21.16 -3.91 8.13
CA ARG A 45 21.77 -3.60 6.83
C ARG A 45 22.86 -2.53 6.90
N PHE A 46 22.81 -1.63 7.88
CA PHE A 46 23.90 -0.66 8.10
C PHE A 46 25.13 -1.32 8.72
N TYR A 47 24.97 -2.43 9.45
CA TYR A 47 26.09 -3.16 10.05
C TYR A 47 26.89 -4.00 9.07
N THR A 48 26.39 -4.24 7.86
CA THR A 48 27.10 -4.99 6.82
C THR A 48 28.04 -4.13 5.95
N VAL A 49 28.11 -2.81 6.19
CA VAL A 49 28.95 -1.88 5.40
C VAL A 49 30.30 -1.65 6.09
N PRO A 50 31.44 -1.76 5.38
CA PRO A 50 32.77 -1.72 6.00
C PRO A 50 33.21 -0.33 6.51
N SER A 51 32.48 0.75 6.19
CA SER A 51 32.83 2.10 6.65
C SER A 51 31.61 2.96 7.00
N VAL A 52 31.76 3.79 8.04
CA VAL A 52 30.72 4.72 8.52
C VAL A 52 30.33 5.75 7.44
N ARG A 53 31.31 6.21 6.64
CA ARG A 53 31.06 7.17 5.57
C ARG A 53 30.19 6.56 4.47
N ALA A 54 30.44 5.31 4.08
CA ALA A 54 29.60 4.60 3.11
C ALA A 54 28.20 4.31 3.67
N ALA A 55 28.09 3.97 4.96
CA ALA A 55 26.79 3.76 5.62
C ALA A 55 25.92 5.04 5.59
N ARG A 56 26.50 6.21 5.88
CA ARG A 56 25.78 7.50 5.80
C ARG A 56 25.35 7.86 4.38
N TYR A 57 26.18 7.57 3.39
CA TYR A 57 25.86 7.81 1.98
C TYR A 57 24.71 6.90 1.50
N SER A 58 24.74 5.63 1.88
CA SER A 58 23.66 4.68 1.61
C SER A 58 22.35 5.10 2.29
N ALA A 59 22.40 5.56 3.54
CA ALA A 59 21.24 6.12 4.24
C ALA A 59 20.66 7.33 3.50
N GLY A 60 21.51 8.22 2.98
CA GLY A 60 21.10 9.38 2.19
C GLY A 60 20.33 8.99 0.92
N TRP A 61 20.82 8.00 0.17
CA TRP A 61 20.11 7.48 -1.00
C TRP A 61 18.78 6.82 -0.63
N ALA A 62 18.76 6.01 0.43
CA ALA A 62 17.52 5.39 0.90
C ALA A 62 16.47 6.45 1.27
N LEU A 63 16.87 7.49 2.00
CA LEU A 63 15.99 8.58 2.41
C LEU A 63 15.47 9.38 1.20
N LEU A 64 16.30 9.58 0.17
CA LEU A 64 15.88 10.22 -1.08
C LEU A 64 14.81 9.40 -1.79
N PHE A 65 15.00 8.08 -1.94
CA PHE A 65 14.00 7.22 -2.60
C PHE A 65 12.70 7.12 -1.79
N ILE A 66 12.79 7.06 -0.46
CA ILE A 66 11.61 7.09 0.42
C ILE A 66 10.87 8.42 0.27
N ALA A 67 11.58 9.55 0.29
CA ALA A 67 10.96 10.86 0.11
C ALA A 67 10.27 11.00 -1.26
N LEU A 68 10.90 10.49 -2.32
CA LEU A 68 10.31 10.46 -3.65
C LEU A 68 9.04 9.60 -3.65
N LEU A 69 9.09 8.39 -3.12
CA LEU A 69 7.93 7.48 -3.04
C LEU A 69 6.79 8.07 -2.22
N TYR A 70 7.09 8.62 -1.03
CA TYR A 70 6.09 9.22 -0.14
C TYR A 70 5.45 10.48 -0.74
N THR A 71 6.12 11.13 -1.69
CA THR A 71 5.54 12.27 -2.41
C THR A 71 4.69 11.82 -3.60
N THR A 72 5.15 10.82 -4.36
CA THR A 72 4.48 10.37 -5.58
C THR A 72 3.29 9.44 -5.31
N ALA A 73 3.37 8.56 -4.31
CA ALA A 73 2.32 7.58 -4.03
C ALA A 73 0.97 8.24 -3.66
N PRO A 74 0.90 9.22 -2.74
CA PRO A 74 -0.35 9.93 -2.46
C PRO A 74 -0.85 10.73 -3.67
N ALA A 75 0.04 11.36 -4.42
CA ALA A 75 -0.33 12.10 -5.63
C ALA A 75 -1.02 11.18 -6.64
N ILE A 76 -0.40 10.04 -6.98
CA ILE A 76 -0.96 9.05 -7.90
C ILE A 76 -2.29 8.50 -7.37
N ALA A 77 -2.38 8.17 -6.08
CA ALA A 77 -3.62 7.67 -5.48
C ALA A 77 -4.78 8.67 -5.59
N THR A 78 -4.51 9.97 -5.45
CA THR A 78 -5.55 11.00 -5.63
C THR A 78 -5.99 11.13 -7.08
N PHE A 79 -5.07 11.06 -8.04
CA PHE A 79 -5.38 11.08 -9.47
C PHE A 79 -6.15 9.83 -9.90
N ALA A 80 -5.73 8.66 -9.42
CA ALA A 80 -6.41 7.38 -9.61
C ALA A 80 -7.87 7.45 -9.19
N LYS A 81 -8.11 7.88 -7.94
CA LYS A 81 -9.47 8.06 -7.41
C LYS A 81 -10.28 9.05 -8.24
N PHE A 82 -9.68 10.18 -8.64
CA PHE A 82 -10.36 11.17 -9.47
C PHE A 82 -10.79 10.62 -10.82
N ASN A 83 -9.88 9.92 -11.52
CA ASN A 83 -10.15 9.37 -12.84
C ASN A 83 -11.23 8.27 -12.79
N LEU A 84 -11.14 7.39 -11.78
CA LEU A 84 -12.13 6.34 -11.56
C LEU A 84 -13.52 6.93 -11.28
N LEU A 85 -13.63 7.92 -10.39
CA LEU A 85 -14.92 8.55 -10.10
C LEU A 85 -15.49 9.29 -11.31
N ASN A 86 -14.66 9.97 -12.11
CA ASN A 86 -15.11 10.68 -13.30
C ASN A 86 -15.55 9.73 -14.44
N THR A 87 -15.06 8.49 -14.45
CA THR A 87 -15.43 7.49 -15.47
C THR A 87 -16.66 6.68 -15.08
N LEU A 88 -17.04 6.64 -13.81
CA LEU A 88 -18.21 5.90 -13.34
C LEU A 88 -19.41 6.80 -12.98
N ASN A 89 -19.16 7.97 -12.38
CA ASN A 89 -20.22 8.81 -11.85
C ASN A 89 -20.98 9.56 -12.96
N GLY A 90 -22.30 9.39 -13.02
CA GLY A 90 -23.18 10.07 -13.98
C GLY A 90 -23.20 9.44 -15.38
N LYS A 91 -22.65 8.21 -15.54
CA LYS A 91 -22.78 7.42 -16.75
C LYS A 91 -23.91 6.41 -16.64
N THR A 92 -24.49 6.04 -17.78
CA THR A 92 -25.53 5.02 -17.81
C THR A 92 -24.94 3.62 -17.61
N LEU A 93 -25.69 2.69 -17.02
CA LEU A 93 -25.26 1.31 -16.79
C LEU A 93 -24.81 0.65 -18.11
N ALA A 94 -25.53 0.89 -19.19
CA ALA A 94 -25.20 0.39 -20.52
C ALA A 94 -23.87 0.93 -21.06
N GLU A 95 -23.48 2.16 -20.72
CA GLU A 95 -22.16 2.70 -21.10
C GLU A 95 -21.03 2.07 -20.26
N VAL A 96 -21.27 1.82 -18.98
CA VAL A 96 -20.26 1.22 -18.08
C VAL A 96 -20.03 -0.26 -18.39
N GLU A 97 -21.06 -0.99 -18.81
CA GLU A 97 -20.93 -2.37 -19.30
C GLU A 97 -20.12 -2.49 -20.59
N THR A 98 -19.94 -1.41 -21.37
CA THR A 98 -19.04 -1.44 -22.54
C THR A 98 -17.56 -1.30 -22.18
N LEU A 99 -17.25 -0.98 -20.92
CA LEU A 99 -15.88 -0.78 -20.48
C LEU A 99 -15.27 -2.13 -20.06
N ASP A 100 -14.33 -2.63 -20.86
CA ASP A 100 -13.61 -3.88 -20.59
C ASP A 100 -13.00 -3.96 -19.19
N TRP A 101 -12.49 -2.84 -18.67
CA TRP A 101 -11.93 -2.80 -17.32
C TRP A 101 -13.03 -2.94 -16.25
N ALA A 102 -14.17 -2.26 -16.41
CA ALA A 102 -15.26 -2.31 -15.43
C ALA A 102 -15.83 -3.72 -15.32
N ASN A 103 -15.96 -4.43 -16.45
CA ASN A 103 -16.40 -5.83 -16.48
C ASN A 103 -15.43 -6.76 -15.74
N LYS A 104 -14.11 -6.64 -16.00
CA LYS A 104 -13.08 -7.44 -15.30
C LYS A 104 -13.15 -7.26 -13.79
N TRP A 105 -13.25 -6.02 -13.32
CA TRP A 105 -13.30 -5.75 -11.88
C TRP A 105 -14.66 -6.10 -11.26
N THR A 106 -15.74 -6.12 -12.05
CA THR A 106 -17.05 -6.62 -11.62
C THR A 106 -17.06 -8.14 -11.45
N GLU A 107 -16.42 -8.88 -12.37
CA GLU A 107 -16.23 -10.34 -12.25
C GLU A 107 -15.45 -10.74 -10.99
N THR A 108 -14.47 -9.93 -10.58
CA THR A 108 -13.73 -10.18 -9.32
C THR A 108 -14.55 -9.92 -8.05
N GLY A 109 -15.71 -9.26 -8.18
CA GLY A 109 -16.55 -8.85 -7.05
C GLY A 109 -16.03 -7.64 -6.26
N LEU A 110 -14.93 -7.03 -6.70
CA LEU A 110 -14.29 -5.85 -6.08
C LEU A 110 -14.87 -4.52 -6.59
N LEU A 111 -15.65 -4.58 -7.67
CA LEU A 111 -16.48 -3.50 -8.17
C LEU A 111 -17.92 -3.99 -8.24
N LYS A 112 -18.85 -3.27 -7.60
CA LYS A 112 -20.27 -3.62 -7.62
C LYS A 112 -21.09 -2.43 -8.04
N PHE A 113 -22.00 -2.69 -8.97
CA PHE A 113 -23.00 -1.75 -9.43
C PHE A 113 -24.37 -2.26 -8.99
N GLU A 114 -25.09 -1.43 -8.25
CA GLU A 114 -26.47 -1.71 -7.85
C GLU A 114 -27.28 -0.44 -8.10
N ASP A 115 -28.07 -0.45 -9.18
CA ASP A 115 -29.00 0.62 -9.49
C ASP A 115 -30.16 0.59 -8.48
N LYS A 116 -30.12 1.52 -7.51
CA LYS A 116 -31.07 1.57 -6.40
C LYS A 116 -32.27 2.44 -6.73
N ASN A 117 -32.09 3.42 -7.62
CA ASN A 117 -33.12 4.40 -7.97
C ASN A 117 -33.89 4.01 -9.25
N GLY A 118 -33.39 3.03 -10.03
CA GLY A 118 -33.99 2.50 -11.26
C GLY A 118 -33.93 3.46 -12.45
N ASP A 119 -33.06 4.47 -12.42
CA ASP A 119 -32.93 5.48 -13.48
C ASP A 119 -31.89 5.10 -14.55
N GLY A 120 -31.16 3.99 -14.34
CA GLY A 120 -30.13 3.50 -15.23
C GLY A 120 -28.85 4.34 -15.27
N ILE A 121 -28.68 5.30 -14.35
CA ILE A 121 -27.52 6.19 -14.21
C ILE A 121 -26.82 5.88 -12.90
N LEU A 122 -25.55 5.49 -12.98
CA LEU A 122 -24.78 5.15 -11.78
C LEU A 122 -24.35 6.41 -11.04
N THR A 123 -24.89 6.59 -9.84
CA THR A 123 -24.55 7.73 -8.98
C THR A 123 -23.61 7.31 -7.84
N PHE A 124 -22.45 7.97 -7.75
CA PHE A 124 -21.56 7.83 -6.61
C PHE A 124 -21.81 8.96 -5.60
N THR A 125 -22.23 8.59 -4.39
CA THR A 125 -22.34 9.52 -3.25
C THR A 125 -21.49 9.02 -2.08
N GLY A 126 -21.24 9.87 -1.09
CA GLY A 126 -20.49 9.54 0.13
C GLY A 126 -21.37 8.92 1.22
N VAL A 127 -22.65 8.73 0.92
CA VAL A 127 -23.68 8.21 1.83
C VAL A 127 -24.06 6.81 1.38
N ALA A 128 -23.92 5.83 2.28
CA ALA A 128 -24.07 4.40 1.96
C ALA A 128 -25.45 4.06 1.36
N ASP A 129 -26.49 4.77 1.75
CA ASP A 129 -27.85 4.51 1.31
C ASP A 129 -28.10 4.93 -0.14
N THR A 130 -27.48 6.02 -0.60
CA THR A 130 -27.66 6.59 -1.95
C THR A 130 -26.52 6.26 -2.92
N THR A 131 -25.56 5.45 -2.49
CA THR A 131 -24.43 5.04 -3.34
C THR A 131 -24.79 3.78 -4.13
N GLU A 132 -24.63 3.86 -5.44
CA GLU A 132 -24.92 2.77 -6.39
C GLU A 132 -23.65 2.12 -6.94
N ILE A 133 -22.49 2.73 -6.65
CA ILE A 133 -21.17 2.24 -7.05
C ILE A 133 -20.37 1.93 -5.78
N VAL A 134 -20.09 0.64 -5.54
CA VAL A 134 -19.21 0.19 -4.46
C VAL A 134 -17.86 -0.20 -5.05
N ILE A 135 -16.82 0.51 -4.64
CA ILE A 135 -15.44 0.33 -5.10
C ILE A 135 -14.58 -0.09 -3.91
N ASP A 136 -13.93 -1.24 -4.01
CA ASP A 136 -12.92 -1.64 -3.03
C ASP A 136 -11.70 -0.72 -3.07
N ARG A 137 -11.15 -0.40 -1.90
CA ARG A 137 -10.02 0.54 -1.79
C ARG A 137 -8.76 0.03 -2.48
N ASP A 138 -8.59 -1.28 -2.50
CA ASP A 138 -7.40 -1.95 -3.03
C ASP A 138 -7.35 -1.91 -4.56
N ILE A 139 -8.49 -1.74 -5.23
CA ILE A 139 -8.55 -1.68 -6.70
C ILE A 139 -8.28 -0.29 -7.26
N ILE A 140 -8.39 0.78 -6.46
CA ILE A 140 -8.30 2.17 -6.94
C ILE A 140 -6.98 2.40 -7.69
N VAL A 141 -5.86 1.96 -7.14
CA VAL A 141 -4.53 2.15 -7.75
C VAL A 141 -4.24 1.07 -8.80
N LEU A 142 -4.69 -0.17 -8.58
CA LEU A 142 -4.43 -1.29 -9.48
C LEU A 142 -5.18 -1.17 -10.82
N SER A 143 -6.40 -0.63 -10.81
CA SER A 143 -7.20 -0.44 -12.02
C SER A 143 -6.80 0.81 -12.80
N THR A 144 -6.05 1.76 -12.21
CA THR A 144 -5.72 3.05 -12.85
C THR A 144 -5.07 2.91 -14.24
N PRO A 145 -4.10 2.01 -14.46
CA PRO A 145 -3.53 1.80 -15.80
C PRO A 145 -4.57 1.35 -16.84
N GLU A 146 -5.57 0.56 -16.41
CA GLU A 146 -6.65 0.06 -17.27
C GLU A 146 -7.69 1.15 -17.54
N VAL A 147 -8.07 1.92 -16.52
CA VAL A 147 -8.97 3.07 -16.64
C VAL A 147 -8.36 4.13 -17.56
N ALA A 148 -7.03 4.32 -17.53
CA ALA A 148 -6.31 5.24 -18.41
C ALA A 148 -6.08 4.70 -19.83
N GLN A 149 -6.60 3.51 -20.17
CA GLN A 149 -6.45 2.87 -21.48
C GLN A 149 -4.99 2.71 -21.93
N LEU A 150 -4.08 2.42 -20.98
CA LEU A 150 -2.68 2.18 -21.30
C LEU A 150 -2.49 0.84 -21.99
N ALA A 151 -1.40 0.71 -22.76
CA ALA A 151 -1.10 -0.51 -23.47
C ALA A 151 -0.92 -1.71 -22.50
N PRO A 152 -1.32 -2.93 -22.88
CA PRO A 152 -1.27 -4.11 -22.00
C PRO A 152 0.09 -4.38 -21.35
N TRP A 153 1.18 -4.11 -22.08
CA TRP A 153 2.53 -4.30 -21.56
C TRP A 153 2.89 -3.31 -20.44
N VAL A 154 2.33 -2.10 -20.45
CA VAL A 154 2.52 -1.10 -19.37
C VAL A 154 1.79 -1.56 -18.12
N ILE A 155 0.55 -2.04 -18.28
CA ILE A 155 -0.26 -2.59 -17.18
C ILE A 155 0.50 -3.76 -16.54
N ALA A 156 1.01 -4.69 -17.35
CA ALA A 156 1.79 -5.83 -16.88
C ALA A 156 3.06 -5.40 -16.14
N LEU A 157 3.78 -4.38 -16.63
CA LEU A 157 5.00 -3.88 -15.99
C LEU A 157 4.70 -3.23 -14.63
N VAL A 158 3.63 -2.44 -14.53
CA VAL A 158 3.19 -1.83 -13.27
C VAL A 158 2.77 -2.90 -12.27
N ALA A 159 1.96 -3.88 -12.70
CA ALA A 159 1.54 -5.00 -11.86
C ALA A 159 2.73 -5.83 -11.37
N ALA A 160 3.68 -6.15 -12.26
CA ALA A 160 4.90 -6.86 -11.91
C ALA A 160 5.77 -6.06 -10.93
N GLY A 161 5.90 -4.74 -11.12
CA GLY A 161 6.62 -3.86 -10.20
C GLY A 161 5.99 -3.82 -8.81
N GLY A 162 4.66 -3.72 -8.72
CA GLY A 162 3.93 -3.77 -7.46
C GLY A 162 4.12 -5.10 -6.72
N LEU A 163 4.01 -6.23 -7.44
CA LEU A 163 4.25 -7.56 -6.89
C LEU A 163 5.71 -7.72 -6.42
N ALA A 164 6.68 -7.27 -7.22
CA ALA A 164 8.10 -7.33 -6.88
C ALA A 164 8.41 -6.50 -5.63
N ALA A 165 7.79 -5.33 -5.46
CA ALA A 165 7.93 -4.51 -4.26
C ALA A 165 7.38 -5.22 -3.02
N ALA A 166 6.19 -5.81 -3.12
CA ALA A 166 5.56 -6.55 -2.02
C ALA A 166 6.35 -7.81 -1.63
N LEU A 167 6.85 -8.58 -2.60
CA LEU A 167 7.66 -9.76 -2.36
C LEU A 167 9.04 -9.40 -1.75
N SER A 168 9.62 -8.27 -2.15
CA SER A 168 10.88 -7.77 -1.61
C SER A 168 10.77 -7.42 -0.12
N THR A 169 9.70 -6.73 0.29
CA THR A 169 9.46 -6.39 1.70
C THR A 169 9.12 -7.62 2.53
N ALA A 170 8.25 -8.50 2.02
CA ALA A 170 7.91 -9.75 2.68
C ALA A 170 9.16 -10.61 2.95
N SER A 171 10.00 -10.81 1.93
CA SER A 171 11.23 -11.60 2.05
C SER A 171 12.20 -11.00 3.08
N GLY A 172 12.38 -9.67 3.07
CA GLY A 172 13.27 -8.98 4.01
C GLY A 172 12.81 -9.11 5.47
N LEU A 173 11.51 -8.97 5.72
CA LEU A 173 10.92 -9.11 7.05
C LEU A 173 10.97 -10.55 7.55
N LEU A 174 10.64 -11.53 6.69
CA LEU A 174 10.71 -12.96 7.02
C LEU A 174 12.12 -13.40 7.41
N LEU A 175 13.13 -12.97 6.65
CA LEU A 175 14.54 -13.25 6.97
C LEU A 175 14.96 -12.63 8.31
N ALA A 176 14.56 -11.39 8.57
CA ALA A 176 14.86 -10.72 9.84
C ALA A 176 14.22 -11.43 11.04
N MET A 177 12.94 -11.82 10.92
CA MET A 177 12.22 -12.56 11.97
C MET A 177 12.81 -13.95 12.18
N SER A 178 13.07 -14.69 11.10
CA SER A 178 13.69 -16.02 11.17
C SER A 178 15.07 -15.98 11.81
N SER A 179 15.90 -15.00 11.46
CA SER A 179 17.23 -14.82 12.05
C SER A 179 17.13 -14.47 13.54
N ALA A 180 16.21 -13.59 13.93
CA ALA A 180 15.99 -13.24 15.33
C ALA A 180 15.55 -14.47 16.15
N VAL A 181 14.62 -15.27 15.64
CA VAL A 181 14.17 -16.49 16.33
C VAL A 181 15.29 -17.54 16.41
N SER A 182 16.01 -17.79 15.31
CA SER A 182 17.10 -18.79 15.29
C SER A 182 18.27 -18.39 16.20
N HIS A 183 18.66 -17.12 16.20
CA HIS A 183 19.80 -16.66 16.98
C HIS A 183 19.42 -16.30 18.43
N ASP A 184 18.37 -15.51 18.63
CA ASP A 184 18.05 -14.94 19.94
C ASP A 184 17.20 -15.88 20.80
N ILE A 185 16.35 -16.73 20.19
CA ILE A 185 15.57 -17.71 20.94
C ILE A 185 16.28 -19.06 20.96
N TYR A 186 16.53 -19.65 19.79
CA TYR A 186 17.06 -21.01 19.72
C TYR A 186 18.51 -21.10 20.20
N PHE A 187 19.42 -20.30 19.65
CA PHE A 187 20.82 -20.36 20.06
C PHE A 187 21.04 -19.77 21.47
N ARG A 188 20.50 -18.58 21.77
CA ARG A 188 20.82 -17.89 23.04
C ARG A 188 20.07 -18.44 24.27
N ILE A 189 18.83 -18.93 24.12
CA ILE A 189 18.00 -19.35 25.26
C ILE A 189 17.88 -20.88 25.34
N LEU A 190 17.61 -21.57 24.24
CA LEU A 190 17.33 -23.02 24.26
C LEU A 190 18.58 -23.90 24.19
N ASN A 191 19.50 -23.62 23.26
CA ASN A 191 20.70 -24.43 23.08
C ASN A 191 21.94 -23.58 22.72
N PRO A 192 22.65 -23.07 23.74
CA PRO A 192 23.87 -22.26 23.59
C PRO A 192 25.06 -22.99 22.95
N ASN A 193 24.98 -24.30 22.76
CA ASN A 193 26.03 -25.11 22.12
C ASN A 193 25.60 -25.62 20.73
N ALA A 194 24.51 -25.09 20.16
CA ALA A 194 24.03 -25.52 18.85
C ALA A 194 25.05 -25.22 17.73
N SER A 195 25.33 -26.21 16.90
CA SER A 195 26.14 -26.06 15.69
C SER A 195 25.48 -25.12 14.67
N GLU A 196 26.28 -24.50 13.79
CA GLU A 196 25.77 -23.58 12.77
C GLU A 196 24.72 -24.23 11.85
N GLY A 197 24.89 -25.52 11.54
CA GLY A 197 23.93 -26.29 10.74
C GLY A 197 22.55 -26.39 11.39
N ASN A 198 22.49 -26.63 12.71
CA ASN A 198 21.22 -26.71 13.43
C ASN A 198 20.52 -25.34 13.51
N ARG A 199 21.29 -24.25 13.65
CA ARG A 199 20.73 -22.88 13.61
C ARG A 199 20.15 -22.53 12.25
N LEU A 200 20.86 -22.89 11.17
CA LEU A 200 20.38 -22.71 9.80
C LEU A 200 19.10 -23.51 9.53
N MET A 201 19.03 -24.74 10.02
CA MET A 201 17.84 -25.58 9.86
C MET A 201 16.64 -25.01 10.61
N VAL A 202 16.82 -24.54 11.84
CA VAL A 202 15.77 -23.84 12.62
C VAL A 202 15.34 -22.56 11.92
N GLY A 203 16.29 -21.76 11.41
CA GLY A 203 15.96 -20.55 10.65
C GLY A 203 15.13 -20.85 9.41
N ARG A 204 15.52 -21.85 8.61
CA ARG A 204 14.74 -22.30 7.44
C ARG A 204 13.37 -22.85 7.81
N GLY A 205 13.26 -23.60 8.91
CA GLY A 205 11.99 -24.07 9.45
C GLY A 205 11.06 -22.91 9.86
N MET A 206 11.62 -21.86 10.47
CA MET A 206 10.85 -20.66 10.82
C MET A 206 10.37 -19.88 9.60
N ILE A 207 11.11 -19.85 8.50
CA ILE A 207 10.65 -19.24 7.24
C ILE A 207 9.46 -20.01 6.66
N PHE A 208 9.43 -21.33 6.81
CA PHE A 208 8.31 -22.14 6.34
C PHE A 208 7.06 -21.99 7.22
N LEU A 209 7.26 -21.70 8.50
CA LEU A 209 6.16 -21.54 9.47
C LEU A 209 5.52 -20.15 9.44
N ALA A 210 6.28 -19.12 9.04
CA ALA A 210 5.84 -17.73 8.96
C ALA A 210 5.20 -17.40 7.61
#